data_AF-A0A971BCM3-F1
#
_entry.id   AF-A0A971BCM3-F1
#
_cell.length_a   1.000
_cell.length_b   1.000
_cell.length_c   1.000
_cell.angle_alpha   90.00
_cell.angle_beta   90.00
_cell.angle_gamma   90.00
#
_symmetry.space_group_name_H-M   'P 1'
#
loop_
_entity.id
_entity.type
_entity.pdbx_description
1 polymer ?
#
loop_
_entity_poly.entity_id
_entity_poly.type
_entity_poly.pdbx_seq_one_letter_code
_entity_poly.pdbx_strand_id
1 'polypeptide(L)' 'FFYAEDYHQQYLAKNPGGYCGLGGTGVSCPVGLAT' A
#
# COMPACT_ATOMS: atom_id res chain seq x y z
N PHE A 1 12.34 -15.26 6.98
CA PHE A 1 12.02 -14.00 6.28
C PHE A 1 13.26 -13.62 5.46
N PHE A 2 13.07 -13.27 4.20
CA PHE A 2 14.15 -12.85 3.31
C PHE A 2 13.83 -11.45 2.80
N TYR A 3 14.80 -10.54 2.89
CA TYR A 3 14.63 -9.19 2.39
C TYR A 3 14.69 -9.18 0.86
N ALA A 4 13.84 -8.37 0.25
CA ALA A 4 13.99 -8.01 -1.16
C ALA A 4 15.16 -7.04 -1.34
N GLU A 5 15.71 -6.99 -2.55
CA GLU A 5 16.80 -6.06 -2.92
C GLU A 5 16.43 -4.60 -2.58
N ASP A 6 17.44 -3.78 -2.30
CA ASP A 6 17.27 -2.38 -1.85
C ASP A 6 16.41 -1.54 -2.80
N TYR A 7 16.50 -1.79 -4.11
CA TYR A 7 15.69 -1.14 -5.12
C TYR A 7 14.18 -1.31 -4.90
N HIS A 8 13.75 -2.46 -4.41
CA HIS A 8 12.34 -2.76 -4.15
C HIS A 8 11.84 -2.08 -2.87
N GLN A 9 12.74 -1.69 -1.97
CA GLN A 9 12.38 -1.00 -0.74
C GLN A 9 11.90 0.41 -1.07
N GLN A 10 10.70 0.74 -0.58
CA GLN A 10 10.02 2.03 -0.80
C GLN A 10 9.89 2.42 -2.28
N TYR A 11 9.74 1.44 -3.18
CA TYR A 11 9.69 1.67 -4.63
C TYR A 11 8.66 2.73 -5.06
N LEU A 12 7.46 2.73 -4.48
CA LEU A 12 6.40 3.69 -4.80
C LEU A 12 6.68 5.12 -4.30
N ALA A 13 7.50 5.27 -3.25
CA ALA A 13 7.94 6.58 -2.79
C ALA A 13 9.02 7.15 -3.72
N LYS A 14 9.88 6.29 -4.25
CA LYS A 14 10.92 6.65 -5.23
C LYS A 14 10.31 6.94 -6.62
N ASN A 15 9.21 6.27 -6.97
CA ASN A 15 8.52 6.40 -8.26
C ASN A 15 7.07 6.87 -8.05
N PRO A 16 6.82 8.19 -8.00
CA PRO A 16 5.49 8.74 -7.70
C PRO A 16 4.42 8.43 -8.75
N GLY A 17 4.83 8.10 -9.99
CA GLY A 17 3.94 7.55 -11.03
C GLY A 17 3.93 6.01 -11.08
N GLY A 18 4.61 5.35 -10.14
CA GLY A 18 4.69 3.91 -10.04
C GLY A 18 3.34 3.33 -9.64
N TYR A 19 2.93 2.27 -10.32
CA TYR A 19 1.64 1.64 -10.07
C TYR A 19 1.78 0.47 -9.10
N CYS A 20 1.04 0.52 -7.98
CA CYS A 20 1.02 -0.55 -6.98
C CYS A 20 0.25 -1.80 -7.46
N GLY A 21 -0.64 -1.66 -8.44
CA GLY A 21 -1.51 -2.76 -8.89
C GLY A 21 -2.67 -3.09 -7.97
N LEU A 22 -2.71 -2.50 -6.77
CA LEU A 22 -3.78 -2.68 -5.80
C LEU A 22 -4.86 -1.62 -6.02
N GLY A 23 -6.04 -2.07 -6.47
CA GLY A 23 -7.25 -1.27 -6.33
C GLY A 23 -7.58 -1.13 -4.84
N GLY A 24 -7.87 0.09 -4.38
CA GLY A 24 -8.28 0.31 -2.99
C GLY A 24 -9.41 -0.65 -2.60
N THR A 25 -9.45 -1.06 -1.33
CA THR A 25 -10.37 -2.12 -0.86
C THR A 25 -11.86 -1.77 -0.96
N GLY A 26 -12.21 -0.52 -1.31
CA GLY A 26 -13.59 -0.04 -1.38
C GLY A 26 -14.28 0.02 -0.01
N VAL A 27 -13.59 -0.33 1.07
CA VAL A 27 -14.11 -0.29 2.43
C VAL A 27 -13.95 1.14 2.95
N SER A 28 -15.06 1.81 3.20
CA SER A 28 -15.05 3.05 3.98
C SER A 28 -14.74 2.73 5.44
N CYS A 29 -14.00 3.63 6.11
CA CYS A 29 -13.78 3.51 7.55
C CYS A 29 -15.14 3.44 8.26
N PRO A 30 -15.42 2.41 9.08
CA PRO A 30 -16.64 2.37 9.86
C PRO A 30 -16.53 3.38 11.01
N VAL A 31 -16.80 4.64 10.72
CA VAL A 31 -16.91 5.69 11.74
C VAL A 31 -18.19 5.39 12.54
N GLY A 32 -18.03 4.96 13.79
CA GLY A 32 -19.15 4.79 14.71
C GLY A 32 -19.80 3.40 14.76
N LEU A 33 -19.15 2.33 14.27
CA LEU A 33 -19.56 0.97 14.66
C LEU A 33 -19.22 0.76 16.16
N ALA A 34 -20.19 1.08 17.02
CA ALA A 34 -20.19 0.59 18.39
C ALA A 34 -20.33 -0.93 18.34
N THR A 35 -19.30 -1.63 18.81
CA THR A 35 -19.37 -3.04 19.20
C THR A 35 -20.31 -3.21 20.39
#